data_AF-A0A524MQ72-F1
#
_entry.id   AF-A0A524MQ72-F1
#
_cell.length_a   1.000
_cell.length_b   1.000
_cell.length_c   1.000
_cell.angle_alpha   90.00
_cell.angle_beta   90.00
_cell.angle_gamma   90.00
#
_symmetry.space_group_name_H-M   'P 1'
#
loop_
_entity.id
_entity.type
_entity.pdbx_description
1 polymer ?
#
loop_
_entity_poly.entity_id
_entity_poly.type
_entity_poly.pdbx_seq_one_letter_code
_entity_poly.pdbx_strand_id
1 'polypeptide(L)'
;PVYDHPQFLIRNVWRRYGGWYDGEPDNLLPAPRAQQATEWIELAGGVDNVLARAQQLLDDGDARLACHLVEFAALAAPDNAEVWAVRAAAYQAHSAQHTSSMARNLLGHAALASEQGKRDLAGDY
;
A
#
# COMPACT_ATOMS: atom_id res chain seq x y z
N PRO A 1 11.86 -16.74 -8.76
CA PRO A 1 12.63 -17.08 -7.54
C PRO A 1 11.67 -17.42 -6.40
N VAL A 2 12.02 -18.41 -5.58
CA VAL A 2 11.11 -18.95 -4.55
C VAL A 2 11.13 -18.11 -3.28
N TYR A 3 12.31 -17.67 -2.83
CA TYR A 3 12.45 -16.87 -1.60
C TYR A 3 12.23 -15.38 -1.86
N ASP A 4 13.21 -14.72 -2.48
CA ASP A 4 13.22 -13.27 -2.70
C ASP A 4 12.51 -12.85 -4.02
N HIS A 5 12.24 -11.55 -4.18
CA HIS A 5 11.69 -10.95 -5.38
C HIS A 5 12.79 -10.25 -6.21
N PRO A 6 12.93 -10.48 -7.53
CA PRO A 6 14.00 -9.89 -8.33
C PRO A 6 14.07 -8.36 -8.25
N GLN A 7 12.91 -7.71 -8.16
CA GLN A 7 12.85 -6.25 -8.03
C GLN A 7 13.48 -5.73 -6.72
N PHE A 8 13.49 -6.53 -5.64
CA PHE A 8 14.11 -6.11 -4.38
C PHE A 8 15.63 -6.08 -4.51
N LEU A 9 16.21 -7.08 -5.20
CA LEU A 9 17.64 -7.12 -5.52
C LEU A 9 18.05 -5.92 -6.38
N ILE A 10 17.29 -5.62 -7.44
CA ILE A 10 17.55 -4.47 -8.32
C ILE A 10 17.48 -3.16 -7.53
N ARG A 11 16.45 -2.98 -6.69
CA ARG A 11 16.33 -1.80 -5.81
C ARG A 11 17.51 -1.65 -4.85
N ASN A 12 18.04 -2.75 -4.32
CA ASN A 12 19.20 -2.71 -3.43
C ASN A 12 20.47 -2.28 -4.17
N VAL A 13 20.69 -2.76 -5.39
CA VAL A 13 21.82 -2.30 -6.23
C VAL A 13 21.66 -0.82 -6.56
N TRP A 14 20.47 -0.40 -6.97
CA TRP A 14 20.20 1.02 -7.25
C TRP A 14 20.45 1.88 -6.01
N ARG A 15 19.92 1.50 -4.85
CA ARG A 15 20.13 2.23 -3.59
C ARG A 15 21.61 2.29 -3.20
N ARG A 16 22.39 1.24 -3.48
CA ARG A 16 23.82 1.18 -3.18
C ARG A 16 24.63 2.21 -3.98
N TYR A 17 24.30 2.42 -5.25
CA TYR A 17 25.09 3.26 -6.16
C TYR A 17 24.46 4.63 -6.46
N GLY A 18 23.14 4.70 -6.57
CA GLY A 18 22.36 5.91 -6.83
C GLY A 18 21.94 6.68 -5.57
N GLY A 19 22.06 6.08 -4.39
CA GLY A 19 21.66 6.69 -3.14
C GLY A 19 20.15 6.55 -2.86
N TRP A 20 19.61 7.44 -2.03
CA TRP A 20 18.24 7.36 -1.53
C TRP A 20 17.20 8.09 -2.41
N TYR A 21 17.63 9.14 -3.12
CA TYR A 21 16.76 9.95 -3.96
C TYR A 21 16.44 9.21 -5.27
N ASP A 22 15.17 9.13 -5.63
CA ASP A 22 14.69 8.37 -6.77
C ASP A 22 14.61 9.18 -8.07
N GLY A 23 14.86 10.49 -8.02
CA GLY A 23 14.83 11.39 -9.17
C GLY A 23 13.58 12.25 -9.27
N GLU A 24 12.52 11.93 -8.52
CA GLU A 24 11.25 12.66 -8.56
C GLU A 24 11.25 13.83 -7.56
N PRO A 25 11.09 15.09 -8.03
CA PRO A 25 11.27 16.28 -7.18
C PRO A 25 10.37 16.34 -5.95
N ASP A 26 9.14 15.84 -6.05
CA ASP A 26 8.17 15.82 -4.96
C ASP A 26 8.51 14.81 -3.86
N ASN A 27 9.28 13.77 -4.18
CA ASN A 27 9.76 12.77 -3.22
C ASN A 27 11.00 13.20 -2.43
N LEU A 28 11.61 14.35 -2.76
CA LEU A 28 12.84 14.81 -2.10
C LEU A 28 12.60 15.18 -0.64
N LEU A 29 11.57 15.99 -0.35
CA LEU A 29 11.17 16.41 1.00
C LEU A 29 9.64 16.47 1.05
N PRO A 30 8.95 15.32 0.96
CA PRO A 30 7.51 15.29 0.80
C PRO A 30 6.80 15.74 2.08
N ALA A 31 5.57 16.23 1.92
CA ALA A 31 4.67 16.43 3.06
C ALA A 31 4.43 15.10 3.81
N PRO A 32 4.06 15.13 5.10
CA PRO A 32 3.69 13.92 5.83
C PRO A 32 2.63 13.11 5.08
N ARG A 33 2.82 11.79 4.99
CA ARG A 33 1.93 10.91 4.21
C ARG A 33 0.46 10.99 4.62
N ALA A 34 0.18 11.23 5.91
CA ALA A 34 -1.18 11.43 6.41
C ALA A 34 -1.82 12.73 5.86
N GLN A 35 -1.05 13.82 5.74
CA GLN A 35 -1.56 15.06 5.13
C GLN A 35 -1.86 14.85 3.65
N GLN A 36 -0.95 14.19 2.92
CA GLN A 36 -1.20 13.82 1.52
C GLN A 36 -2.47 12.97 1.39
N ALA A 37 -2.67 12.00 2.29
CA ALA A 37 -3.83 11.13 2.28
C ALA A 37 -5.16 11.90 2.42
N THR A 38 -5.25 12.81 3.38
CA THR A 38 -6.43 13.66 3.55
C THR A 38 -6.73 14.45 2.29
N GLU A 39 -5.75 15.15 1.74
CA GLU A 39 -5.91 15.98 0.53
C GLU A 39 -6.38 15.15 -0.68
N TRP A 40 -5.79 13.98 -0.91
CA TRP A 40 -6.20 13.11 -2.01
C TRP A 40 -7.63 12.56 -1.84
N ILE A 41 -8.03 12.23 -0.61
CA ILE A 41 -9.39 11.74 -0.33
C ILE A 41 -10.41 12.87 -0.52
N GLU A 42 -10.09 14.10 -0.12
CA GLU A 42 -10.92 15.28 -0.38
C GLU A 42 -11.08 15.53 -1.88
N LEU A 43 -9.99 15.50 -2.64
CA LEU A 43 -10.01 15.64 -4.11
C LEU A 43 -10.82 14.53 -4.80
N ALA A 44 -10.83 13.31 -4.25
CA ALA A 44 -11.61 12.19 -4.75
C ALA A 44 -13.10 12.26 -4.39
N GLY A 45 -13.53 13.26 -3.61
CA GLY A 45 -14.91 13.44 -3.18
C GLY A 45 -15.31 12.56 -1.99
N GLY A 46 -14.33 12.13 -1.18
CA GLY A 46 -14.56 11.36 0.05
C GLY A 46 -14.10 9.91 0.00
N VAL A 47 -14.03 9.29 1.18
CA VAL A 47 -13.46 7.94 1.35
C VAL A 47 -14.28 6.87 0.62
N ASP A 48 -15.60 7.00 0.61
CA ASP A 48 -16.51 6.02 -0.01
C ASP A 48 -16.25 5.87 -1.52
N ASN A 49 -15.98 6.97 -2.22
CA ASN A 49 -15.63 6.94 -3.65
C ASN A 49 -14.33 6.16 -3.89
N VAL A 50 -13.35 6.33 -3.01
CA VAL A 50 -12.06 5.65 -3.10
C VAL A 50 -12.20 4.17 -2.79
N LEU A 51 -13.01 3.79 -1.80
CA LEU A 51 -13.29 2.38 -1.50
C LEU A 51 -14.05 1.70 -2.64
N ALA A 52 -15.05 2.36 -3.22
CA ALA A 52 -15.77 1.86 -4.39
C ALA A 52 -14.81 1.64 -5.57
N ARG A 53 -13.89 2.59 -5.82
CA ARG A 53 -12.89 2.43 -6.88
C ARG A 53 -11.88 1.33 -6.59
N ALA A 54 -11.44 1.20 -5.33
CA ALA A 54 -10.55 0.13 -4.91
C ALA A 54 -11.20 -1.25 -5.12
N GLN A 55 -12.49 -1.40 -4.81
CA GLN A 55 -13.22 -2.64 -5.04
C GLN A 55 -13.32 -2.97 -6.54
N GLN A 56 -13.63 -1.98 -7.39
CA GLN A 56 -13.61 -2.18 -8.85
C GLN A 56 -12.25 -2.65 -9.36
N LEU A 57 -11.15 -2.07 -8.86
CA LEU A 57 -9.80 -2.50 -9.23
C LEU A 57 -9.51 -3.94 -8.79
N LEU A 58 -10.04 -4.37 -7.64
CA LEU A 58 -9.93 -5.77 -7.21
C LEU A 58 -10.72 -6.71 -8.12
N ASP A 59 -11.93 -6.32 -8.50
CA ASP A 59 -12.76 -7.09 -9.42
C ASP A 59 -12.10 -7.19 -10.82
N ASP A 60 -11.42 -6.12 -11.25
CA ASP A 60 -10.62 -6.06 -12.48
C ASP A 60 -9.25 -6.78 -12.37
N GLY A 61 -8.88 -7.24 -11.17
CA GLY A 61 -7.62 -7.94 -10.90
C GLY A 61 -6.39 -7.05 -10.64
N ASP A 62 -6.53 -5.73 -10.63
CA ASP A 62 -5.46 -4.77 -10.28
C ASP A 62 -5.37 -4.51 -8.77
N ALA A 63 -5.05 -5.58 -8.03
CA ALA A 63 -4.86 -5.51 -6.58
C ALA A 63 -3.70 -4.58 -6.18
N ARG A 64 -2.72 -4.36 -7.06
CA ARG A 64 -1.60 -3.45 -6.82
C ARG A 64 -2.08 -2.01 -6.68
N LEU A 65 -2.87 -1.53 -7.64
CA LEU A 65 -3.41 -0.19 -7.58
C LEU A 65 -4.45 -0.05 -6.48
N ALA A 66 -5.27 -1.09 -6.24
CA ALA A 66 -6.21 -1.11 -5.12
C ALA A 66 -5.48 -0.88 -3.77
N CYS A 67 -4.34 -1.56 -3.54
CA CYS A 67 -3.51 -1.37 -2.35
C CYS A 67 -3.07 0.09 -2.17
N HIS A 68 -2.70 0.80 -3.24
CA HIS A 68 -2.32 2.21 -3.15
C HIS A 68 -3.48 3.10 -2.68
N LEU A 69 -4.69 2.87 -3.21
CA LEU A 69 -5.87 3.66 -2.86
C LEU A 69 -6.32 3.42 -1.42
N VAL A 70 -6.42 2.16 -0.99
CA VAL A 70 -6.84 1.81 0.37
C VAL A 70 -5.84 2.24 1.44
N GLU A 71 -4.55 2.36 1.10
CA GLU A 71 -3.55 2.93 2.02
C GLU A 71 -3.83 4.40 2.34
N PHE A 72 -4.24 5.18 1.33
CA PHE A 72 -4.60 6.58 1.53
C PHE A 72 -5.93 6.68 2.29
N ALA A 73 -6.90 5.82 1.98
CA ALA A 73 -8.13 5.74 2.75
C ALA A 73 -7.89 5.40 4.24
N ALA A 74 -7.01 4.43 4.53
CA ALA A 74 -6.70 4.02 5.92
C ALA A 74 -5.96 5.10 6.72
N LEU A 75 -5.18 5.94 6.04
CA LEU A 75 -4.52 7.08 6.66
C LEU A 75 -5.49 8.24 6.94
N ALA A 76 -6.43 8.50 6.03
CA ALA A 76 -7.39 9.60 6.15
C ALA A 76 -8.58 9.27 7.07
N ALA A 77 -9.02 8.02 7.11
CA ALA A 77 -10.19 7.56 7.87
C ALA A 77 -9.87 6.30 8.69
N PRO A 78 -8.94 6.36 9.65
CA PRO A 78 -8.50 5.19 10.42
C PRO A 78 -9.59 4.58 11.31
N ASP A 79 -10.66 5.31 11.62
CA ASP A 79 -11.77 4.80 12.44
C ASP A 79 -12.88 4.13 11.59
N ASN A 80 -12.75 4.14 10.25
CA ASN A 80 -13.73 3.53 9.36
C ASN A 80 -13.44 2.02 9.19
N ALA A 81 -14.30 1.17 9.74
CA ALA A 81 -14.17 -0.28 9.67
C ALA A 81 -14.18 -0.85 8.23
N GLU A 82 -14.91 -0.23 7.31
CA GLU A 82 -14.99 -0.67 5.92
C GLU A 82 -13.64 -0.48 5.21
N VAL A 83 -12.93 0.60 5.50
CA VAL A 83 -11.59 0.85 4.96
C VAL A 83 -10.64 -0.31 5.28
N TRP A 84 -10.67 -0.79 6.53
CA TRP A 84 -9.85 -1.91 6.96
C TRP A 84 -10.25 -3.24 6.31
N ALA A 85 -11.54 -3.47 6.10
CA ALA A 85 -12.03 -4.64 5.40
C ALA A 85 -11.56 -4.68 3.93
N VAL A 86 -11.70 -3.56 3.20
CA VAL A 86 -11.23 -3.45 1.81
C VAL A 86 -9.70 -3.53 1.75
N ARG A 87 -8.99 -2.92 2.71
CA ARG A 87 -7.53 -3.03 2.82
C ARG A 87 -7.07 -4.48 3.01
N ALA A 88 -7.74 -5.24 3.89
CA ALA A 88 -7.45 -6.66 4.09
C ALA A 88 -7.61 -7.45 2.78
N ALA A 89 -8.74 -7.25 2.09
CA ALA A 89 -9.01 -7.89 0.80
C ALA A 89 -7.97 -7.53 -0.27
N ALA A 90 -7.59 -6.25 -0.37
CA ALA A 90 -6.63 -5.78 -1.35
C ALA A 90 -5.23 -6.39 -1.16
N TYR A 91 -4.73 -6.39 0.08
CA TYR A 91 -3.43 -6.99 0.38
C TYR A 91 -3.43 -8.51 0.23
N GLN A 92 -4.53 -9.18 0.57
CA GLN A 92 -4.67 -10.62 0.37
C GLN A 92 -4.66 -10.97 -1.12
N ALA A 93 -5.43 -10.25 -1.94
CA ALA A 93 -5.45 -10.42 -3.38
C ALA A 93 -4.07 -10.14 -4.00
N HIS A 94 -3.39 -9.09 -3.55
CA HIS A 94 -2.06 -8.76 -4.03
C HIS A 94 -1.02 -9.83 -3.64
N SER A 95 -1.08 -10.34 -2.41
CA SER A 95 -0.24 -11.46 -1.96
C SER A 95 -0.38 -12.68 -2.87
N ALA A 96 -1.62 -13.06 -3.21
CA ALA A 96 -1.91 -14.22 -4.05
C ALA A 96 -1.30 -14.15 -5.46
N GLN A 97 -0.95 -12.95 -5.95
CA GLN A 97 -0.33 -12.74 -7.27
C GLN A 97 1.18 -13.04 -7.29
N HIS A 98 1.81 -13.28 -6.15
CA HIS A 98 3.25 -13.46 -6.06
C HIS A 98 3.67 -14.90 -5.76
N THR A 99 4.74 -15.36 -6.40
CA THR A 99 5.38 -16.66 -6.05
C THR A 99 6.48 -16.52 -5.00
N SER A 100 7.08 -15.33 -4.86
CA SER A 100 8.12 -15.04 -3.86
C SER A 100 7.54 -15.19 -2.46
N SER A 101 8.17 -16.00 -1.59
CA SER A 101 7.76 -16.10 -0.19
C SER A 101 7.88 -14.77 0.55
N MET A 102 8.92 -13.97 0.26
CA MET A 102 9.08 -12.64 0.84
C MET A 102 7.88 -11.74 0.51
N ALA A 103 7.56 -11.57 -0.77
CA ALA A 103 6.44 -10.72 -1.19
C ALA A 103 5.10 -11.22 -0.61
N ARG A 104 4.83 -12.53 -0.71
CA ARG A 104 3.60 -13.13 -0.17
C ARG A 104 3.44 -12.90 1.32
N ASN A 105 4.49 -13.16 2.10
CA ASN A 105 4.41 -13.08 3.56
C ASN A 105 4.29 -11.64 4.05
N LEU A 106 5.01 -10.68 3.45
CA LEU A 106 4.87 -9.27 3.84
C LEU A 106 3.48 -8.72 3.50
N LEU A 107 2.97 -9.00 2.30
CA LEU A 107 1.63 -8.56 1.90
C LEU A 107 0.54 -9.28 2.72
N GLY A 108 0.70 -10.58 2.96
CA GLY A 108 -0.22 -11.35 3.82
C GLY A 108 -0.24 -10.84 5.26
N HIS A 109 0.92 -10.44 5.81
CA HIS A 109 0.98 -9.79 7.12
C HIS A 109 0.18 -8.49 7.14
N ALA A 110 0.30 -7.66 6.11
CA ALA A 110 -0.48 -6.43 5.99
C ALA A 110 -2.00 -6.71 5.92
N ALA A 111 -2.41 -7.80 5.25
CA ALA A 111 -3.80 -8.24 5.25
C ALA A 111 -4.28 -8.61 6.67
N LEU A 112 -3.53 -9.45 7.38
CA LEU A 112 -3.84 -9.85 8.77
C LEU A 112 -3.85 -8.67 9.75
N ALA A 113 -2.92 -7.72 9.60
CA ALA A 113 -2.90 -6.51 10.42
C ALA A 113 -4.14 -5.64 10.16
N SER A 114 -4.64 -5.61 8.92
CA SER A 114 -5.86 -4.87 8.56
C SER A 114 -7.09 -5.41 9.29
N GLU A 115 -7.18 -6.73 9.50
CA GLU A 115 -8.27 -7.34 10.29
C GLU A 115 -8.29 -6.86 11.75
N GLN A 116 -7.17 -6.32 12.24
CA GLN A 116 -7.03 -5.73 13.57
C GLN A 116 -7.13 -4.19 13.55
N GLY A 117 -7.48 -3.59 12.41
CA GLY A 117 -7.61 -2.13 12.26
C GLY A 117 -6.28 -1.38 12.36
N LYS A 118 -5.15 -2.00 11.99
CA LYS A 118 -3.83 -1.38 12.09
C LYS A 118 -2.95 -1.62 10.86
N ARG A 119 -2.00 -0.72 10.61
CA ARG A 119 -1.01 -0.83 9.52
C ARG A 119 0.22 -1.67 9.89
N ASP A 120 0.46 -1.91 11.18
CA ASP A 120 1.54 -2.71 11.76
C ASP A 120 2.88 -2.56 11.02
N LEU A 121 3.45 -1.35 11.10
CA LEU A 121 4.67 -0.98 10.37
C LEU A 121 5.91 -1.44 11.12
N ALA A 122 7.01 -1.69 10.39
CA ALA A 122 8.28 -2.17 10.93
C ALA A 122 9.08 -1.11 11.74
N GLY A 123 8.46 0.00 12.15
CA GLY A 123 9.09 1.04 12.98
C GLY A 123 8.19 2.24 13.23
N ASP A 124 8.42 2.90 14.37
CA ASP A 124 7.77 4.15 14.81
C ASP A 124 8.57 5.41 14.40
N TYR A 125 9.51 5.26 13.46
CA TYR A 125 10.49 6.30 13.10
C TYR A 125 9.97 7.26 12.01
#